data_AF-A0A226NK81-F1
#
_entry.id   AF-A0A226NK81-F1
#
_cell.length_a   1.000
_cell.length_b   1.000
_cell.length_c   1.000
_cell.angle_alpha   90.00
_cell.angle_beta   90.00
_cell.angle_gamma   90.00
#
_symmetry.space_group_name_H-M   'P 1'
#
loop_
_entity.id
_entity.type
_entity.pdbx_description
1 polymer ?
#
loop_
_entity_poly.entity_id
_entity_poly.type
_entity_poly.pdbx_seq_one_letter_code
_entity_poly.pdbx_strand_id
1 'polypeptide(L)'
;MGGEEEIVRIAKRLDKMVAKKSADGAMDLLKELKSMPMTLDLLQSTRIGMSVNALRKQSTDEEVIALAKSLIKSWKKLLDASEEKSEEKKKNLSLPTSSSKETGNSRDQSSNKRQEPPKTPTTPKITTFPPAPVTCDAVRNKCREMLTTALQADDDYIAIGADCEHIAAQIEEYILGVLGFLEGLHVS
;
A
#
# COMPACT_ATOMS: atom_id res chain seq x y z
N MET A 1 3.81 25.80 -9.76
CA MET A 1 3.55 24.34 -9.67
C MET A 1 4.39 23.67 -10.74
N GLY A 2 5.52 23.05 -10.39
CA GLY A 2 6.43 22.47 -11.38
C GLY A 2 7.47 21.50 -10.80
N GLY A 3 7.77 21.60 -9.50
CA GLY A 3 8.75 20.71 -8.86
C GLY A 3 8.36 19.23 -8.90
N GLU A 4 7.07 18.90 -8.82
CA GLU A 4 6.61 17.50 -8.90
C GLU A 4 6.91 16.86 -10.27
N GLU A 5 6.67 17.61 -11.35
CA GLU A 5 6.96 17.15 -12.71
C GLU A 5 8.46 16.99 -12.94
N GLU A 6 9.27 17.86 -12.32
CA GLU A 6 10.72 17.80 -12.37
C GLU A 6 11.27 16.55 -11.65
N ILE A 7 10.71 16.18 -10.50
CA ILE A 7 11.03 14.94 -9.79
C ILE A 7 10.74 13.72 -10.67
N VAL A 8 9.59 13.68 -11.35
CA VAL A 8 9.25 12.60 -12.29
C VAL A 8 10.26 12.53 -13.46
N ARG A 9 10.70 13.67 -13.98
CA ARG A 9 11.71 13.74 -15.05
C ARG A 9 13.07 13.23 -14.58
N ILE A 10 13.51 13.65 -13.39
CA ILE A 10 14.76 13.18 -12.76
C ILE A 10 14.69 11.66 -12.54
N ALA A 11 13.57 11.15 -12.02
CA ALA A 11 13.37 9.73 -11.82
C ALA A 11 13.50 8.91 -13.11
N LYS A 12 12.84 9.34 -14.18
CA LYS A 12 12.99 8.70 -15.50
C LYS A 12 14.41 8.77 -16.05
N ARG A 13 15.18 9.83 -15.75
CA ARG A 13 16.59 9.93 -16.17
C ARG A 13 17.47 8.98 -15.36
N LEU A 14 17.28 8.92 -14.04
CA LEU A 14 18.00 8.00 -13.16
C LEU A 14 17.73 6.54 -13.54
N ASP A 15 16.49 6.16 -13.83
CA ASP A 15 16.15 4.82 -14.34
C ASP A 15 16.89 4.47 -15.63
N LYS A 16 16.97 5.41 -16.58
CA LYS A 16 17.73 5.21 -17.83
C LYS A 16 19.22 5.04 -17.59
N MET A 17 19.80 5.77 -16.64
CA MET A 17 21.21 5.65 -16.26
C MET A 17 21.51 4.28 -15.63
N VAL A 18 20.60 3.81 -14.75
CA VAL A 18 20.65 2.47 -14.18
C VAL A 18 20.56 1.39 -15.26
N ALA A 19 19.60 1.50 -16.17
CA ALA A 19 19.45 0.55 -17.27
C ALA A 19 20.69 0.49 -18.19
N LYS A 20 21.36 1.64 -18.39
CA LYS A 20 22.56 1.75 -19.24
C LYS A 20 23.87 1.50 -18.48
N LYS A 21 23.83 1.24 -17.16
CA LYS A 21 25.01 1.14 -16.29
C LYS A 21 26.00 2.31 -16.48
N SER A 22 25.47 3.50 -16.71
CA SER A 22 26.27 4.72 -16.86
C SER A 22 26.01 5.61 -15.65
N ALA A 23 27.09 6.08 -15.02
CA ALA A 23 27.04 7.04 -13.92
C ALA A 23 27.20 8.50 -14.40
N ASP A 24 27.32 8.72 -15.71
CA ASP A 24 27.60 10.03 -16.28
C ASP A 24 26.40 10.98 -16.09
N GLY A 25 26.63 12.11 -15.41
CA GLY A 25 25.59 13.06 -15.01
C GLY A 25 24.74 12.65 -13.79
N ALA A 26 25.05 11.52 -13.13
CA ALA A 26 24.31 11.07 -11.96
C ALA A 26 24.44 12.04 -10.77
N MET A 27 25.61 12.64 -10.62
CA MET A 27 25.91 13.61 -9.55
C MET A 27 24.93 14.80 -9.55
N ASP A 28 24.69 15.38 -10.73
CA ASP A 28 23.85 16.57 -10.86
C ASP A 28 22.39 16.23 -10.57
N LEU A 29 21.90 15.10 -11.07
CA LEU A 29 20.55 14.61 -10.79
C LEU A 29 20.33 14.35 -9.30
N LEU A 30 21.31 13.78 -8.59
CA LEU A 30 21.20 13.55 -7.15
C LEU A 30 21.20 14.87 -6.35
N LYS A 31 21.99 15.87 -6.76
CA LYS A 31 22.00 17.20 -6.13
C LYS A 31 20.67 17.93 -6.34
N GLU A 32 20.15 17.87 -7.56
CA GLU A 32 18.86 18.45 -7.92
C GLU A 32 17.74 17.80 -7.10
N LEU A 33 17.75 16.46 -7.00
CA LEU A 33 16.82 15.70 -6.17
C LEU A 33 16.90 16.03 -4.68
N LYS A 34 18.08 16.38 -4.17
CA LYS A 34 18.29 16.81 -2.77
C LYS A 34 17.76 18.22 -2.51
N SER A 35 17.79 19.09 -3.52
CA SER A 35 17.33 20.48 -3.40
C SER A 35 15.80 20.61 -3.33
N MET A 36 15.09 19.59 -3.82
CA MET A 36 13.63 19.56 -3.84
C MET A 36 13.09 18.78 -2.63
N PRO A 37 12.04 19.29 -1.97
CA PRO A 37 11.40 18.55 -0.89
C PRO A 37 10.68 17.31 -1.46
N MET A 38 11.19 16.13 -1.13
CA MET A 38 10.56 14.87 -1.49
C MET A 38 9.38 14.58 -0.57
N THR A 39 8.25 14.15 -1.14
CA THR A 39 7.08 13.67 -0.39
C THR A 39 6.93 12.15 -0.53
N LEU A 40 6.21 11.54 0.42
CA LEU A 40 5.92 10.11 0.40
C LEU A 40 5.16 9.68 -0.86
N ASP A 41 4.18 10.47 -1.28
CA ASP A 41 3.38 10.22 -2.48
C ASP A 41 4.23 10.23 -3.77
N LEU A 42 5.14 11.20 -3.90
CA LEU A 42 6.07 11.26 -5.03
C LEU A 42 7.05 10.09 -5.02
N LEU A 43 7.56 9.73 -3.85
CA LEU A 43 8.50 8.63 -3.67
C LEU A 43 7.88 7.28 -4.06
N GLN A 44 6.62 7.05 -3.71
CA GLN A 44 5.83 5.87 -4.07
C GLN A 44 5.46 5.86 -5.55
N SER A 45 4.95 6.96 -6.08
CA SER A 45 4.48 7.05 -7.48
C SER A 45 5.62 6.97 -8.50
N THR A 46 6.75 7.64 -8.24
CA THR A 46 7.91 7.63 -9.16
C THR A 46 8.82 6.42 -8.97
N ARG A 47 8.73 5.71 -7.83
CA ARG A 47 9.65 4.63 -7.45
C ARG A 47 11.13 5.02 -7.48
N ILE A 48 11.43 6.30 -7.30
CA ILE A 48 12.80 6.85 -7.37
C ILE A 48 13.76 6.23 -6.34
N GLY A 49 13.23 5.72 -5.22
CA GLY A 49 13.99 4.97 -4.23
C GLY A 49 14.75 3.78 -4.83
N MET A 50 14.12 3.05 -5.75
CA MET A 50 14.73 1.88 -6.41
C MET A 50 15.85 2.30 -7.35
N SER A 51 15.63 3.35 -8.15
CA SER A 51 16.61 3.89 -9.10
C SER A 51 17.85 4.41 -8.37
N VAL A 52 17.67 5.15 -7.28
CA VAL A 52 18.79 5.67 -6.47
C VAL A 52 19.53 4.55 -5.73
N ASN A 53 18.80 3.53 -5.25
CA ASN A 53 19.44 2.34 -4.65
C ASN A 53 20.28 1.57 -5.67
N ALA A 54 19.74 1.34 -6.87
CA ALA A 54 20.47 0.67 -7.94
C ALA A 54 21.69 1.49 -8.39
N LEU A 55 21.53 2.81 -8.54
CA LEU A 55 22.62 3.73 -8.86
C LEU A 55 23.74 3.64 -7.82
N ARG A 56 23.41 3.63 -6.51
CA ARG A 56 24.38 3.44 -5.42
C ARG A 56 25.21 2.17 -5.62
N LYS A 57 24.59 1.05 -6.04
CA LYS A 57 25.27 -0.24 -6.17
C LYS A 57 26.19 -0.34 -7.38
N GLN A 58 25.80 0.29 -8.49
CA GLN A 58 26.55 0.18 -9.76
C GLN A 58 27.60 1.28 -9.92
N SER A 59 27.45 2.41 -9.22
CA SER A 59 28.42 3.50 -9.27
C SER A 59 29.70 3.11 -8.54
N THR A 60 30.84 3.50 -9.10
CA THR A 60 32.17 3.41 -8.46
C THR A 60 32.59 4.70 -7.78
N ASP A 61 31.89 5.81 -8.07
CA ASP A 61 32.20 7.13 -7.53
C ASP A 61 31.72 7.28 -6.08
N GLU A 62 32.65 7.44 -5.14
CA GLU A 62 32.33 7.53 -3.71
C GLU A 62 31.39 8.69 -3.38
N GLU A 63 31.52 9.82 -4.07
CA GLU A 63 30.65 10.98 -3.87
C GLU A 63 29.20 10.71 -4.31
N VAL A 64 29.01 10.01 -5.44
CA VAL A 64 27.68 9.62 -5.94
C VAL A 64 27.03 8.63 -4.98
N ILE A 65 27.82 7.65 -4.50
CA ILE A 65 27.39 6.67 -3.50
C ILE A 65 26.98 7.37 -2.20
N ALA A 66 27.79 8.33 -1.71
CA ALA A 66 27.52 9.05 -0.47
C ALA A 66 26.24 9.88 -0.54
N LEU A 67 26.03 10.61 -1.64
CA LEU A 67 24.79 11.37 -1.86
C LEU A 67 23.57 10.46 -1.98
N ALA A 68 23.68 9.36 -2.73
CA ALA A 68 22.62 8.37 -2.85
C ALA A 68 22.24 7.78 -1.47
N LYS A 69 23.23 7.42 -0.64
CA LYS A 69 23.01 6.96 0.73
C LYS A 69 22.30 8.02 1.59
N SER A 70 22.71 9.28 1.48
CA SER A 70 22.09 10.38 2.23
C SER A 70 20.62 10.58 1.84
N LEU A 71 20.30 10.52 0.55
CA LEU A 71 18.92 10.64 0.04
C LEU A 71 18.04 9.49 0.58
N ILE A 72 18.53 8.26 0.47
CA ILE A 72 17.84 7.06 0.98
C ILE A 72 17.57 7.17 2.48
N LYS A 73 18.56 7.62 3.26
CA LYS A 73 18.39 7.81 4.71
C LYS A 73 17.36 8.90 5.04
N SER A 74 17.34 9.99 4.27
CA SER A 74 16.37 11.07 4.47
C SER A 74 14.94 10.62 4.18
N TRP A 75 14.75 9.82 3.14
CA TRP A 75 13.43 9.29 2.76
C TRP A 75 12.92 8.21 3.73
N LYS A 76 13.81 7.36 4.24
CA LYS A 76 13.45 6.39 5.29
C LYS A 76 12.86 7.10 6.52
N LYS A 77 13.50 8.19 6.95
CA LYS A 77 13.00 8.99 8.08
C LYS A 77 11.63 9.62 7.80
N LEU A 78 11.32 9.96 6.56
CA LEU A 78 9.98 10.47 6.18
C LEU A 78 8.90 9.40 6.27
N LEU A 79 9.24 8.12 6.09
CA LEU A 79 8.32 6.98 6.26
C LEU A 79 8.10 6.71 7.75
N ASP A 80 9.17 6.59 8.52
CA ASP A 80 9.11 6.33 9.97
C ASP A 80 8.32 7.43 10.71
N ALA A 81 8.47 8.70 10.33
CA ALA A 81 7.76 9.82 10.95
C ALA A 81 6.29 9.97 10.51
N SER A 82 5.88 9.28 9.43
CA SER A 82 4.49 9.30 8.96
C SER A 82 3.62 8.27 9.67
N GLU A 83 4.20 7.22 10.26
CA GLU A 83 3.47 6.18 11.00
C GLU A 83 2.90 6.70 12.34
N GLU A 84 3.59 7.62 13.04
CA GLU A 84 3.17 8.10 14.36
C GLU A 84 1.93 9.01 14.36
N LYS A 85 1.48 9.52 13.20
CA LYS A 85 0.35 10.48 13.14
C LYS A 85 -1.02 9.87 12.84
N SER A 86 -1.12 8.55 12.68
CA SER A 86 -2.37 7.90 12.25
C SER A 86 -3.28 7.41 13.39
N GLU A 87 -2.86 7.46 14.66
CA GLU A 87 -3.69 6.95 15.78
C GLU A 87 -4.64 7.98 16.44
N GLU A 88 -4.47 9.29 16.25
CA GLU A 88 -5.22 10.31 17.00
C GLU A 88 -6.29 11.06 16.19
N LYS A 89 -7.20 10.37 15.48
CA LYS A 89 -8.36 11.08 14.90
C LYS A 89 -9.64 10.27 14.67
N LYS A 90 -10.02 9.40 15.61
CA LYS A 90 -11.36 8.76 15.62
C LYS A 90 -12.08 8.76 16.98
N LYS A 91 -11.69 9.64 17.90
CA LYS A 91 -12.56 10.04 19.01
C LYS A 91 -13.09 11.43 18.68
N ASN A 92 -14.33 11.70 19.10
CA ASN A 92 -15.07 12.96 18.92
C ASN A 92 -15.91 13.00 17.63
N LEU A 93 -17.14 12.48 17.69
CA LEU A 93 -18.35 13.15 17.17
C LEU A 93 -19.59 12.35 17.62
N SER A 94 -19.97 12.60 18.88
CA SER A 94 -21.33 12.89 19.36
C SER A 94 -22.56 12.33 18.60
N LEU A 95 -23.36 11.57 19.36
CA LEU A 95 -24.82 11.35 19.23
C LEU A 95 -25.59 12.61 18.77
N PRO A 96 -26.73 12.47 18.05
CA PRO A 96 -28.01 12.34 18.74
C PRO A 96 -29.05 11.38 18.11
N THR A 97 -29.82 10.78 19.02
CA THR A 97 -31.26 10.43 19.00
C THR A 97 -32.06 10.49 17.69
N SER A 98 -32.79 9.41 17.34
CA SER A 98 -34.27 9.38 17.38
C SER A 98 -34.89 8.14 16.67
N SER A 99 -35.65 7.36 17.44
CA SER A 99 -36.94 6.69 17.14
C SER A 99 -37.29 6.22 15.71
N SER A 100 -37.57 4.91 15.53
CA SER A 100 -38.93 4.35 15.38
C SER A 100 -38.95 2.90 14.85
N LYS A 101 -39.77 2.05 15.49
CA LYS A 101 -40.73 1.03 14.94
C LYS A 101 -40.38 0.29 13.63
N GLU A 102 -40.51 -1.03 13.47
CA GLU A 102 -41.60 -1.97 13.83
C GLU A 102 -41.10 -3.42 13.50
N THR A 103 -41.19 -4.40 14.41
CA THR A 103 -42.16 -5.54 14.49
C THR A 103 -42.15 -6.58 13.35
N GLY A 104 -42.25 -7.88 13.73
CA GLY A 104 -42.71 -8.98 12.86
C GLY A 104 -41.65 -10.01 12.46
N ASN A 105 -41.16 -10.91 13.33
CA ASN A 105 -41.77 -12.18 13.80
C ASN A 105 -41.77 -13.36 12.79
N SER A 106 -41.16 -14.47 13.23
CA SER A 106 -41.52 -15.90 13.02
C SER A 106 -40.61 -16.79 12.15
N ARG A 107 -39.97 -17.74 12.87
CA ARG A 107 -39.97 -19.22 12.68
C ARG A 107 -39.31 -19.79 11.42
N ASP A 108 -38.73 -20.98 11.42
CA ASP A 108 -38.10 -21.89 12.38
C ASP A 108 -37.44 -22.96 11.48
N GLN A 109 -36.31 -23.50 11.93
CA GLN A 109 -35.74 -24.84 11.67
C GLN A 109 -36.14 -25.63 10.40
N SER A 110 -35.15 -26.14 9.65
CA SER A 110 -34.75 -27.57 9.70
C SER A 110 -33.94 -28.05 8.48
N SER A 111 -32.74 -28.56 8.77
CA SER A 111 -32.09 -29.79 8.25
C SER A 111 -31.81 -30.06 6.74
N ASN A 112 -30.50 -30.26 6.48
CA ASN A 112 -29.84 -31.31 5.68
C ASN A 112 -30.03 -31.46 4.14
N LYS A 113 -28.87 -31.40 3.44
CA LYS A 113 -28.26 -32.46 2.58
C LYS A 113 -27.79 -32.00 1.18
N ARG A 114 -26.48 -31.79 1.09
CA ARG A 114 -25.51 -32.05 -0.01
C ARG A 114 -26.04 -32.65 -1.34
N GLN A 115 -25.84 -31.95 -2.47
CA GLN A 115 -25.29 -32.44 -3.77
C GLN A 115 -25.26 -31.32 -4.85
N GLU A 116 -24.22 -31.34 -5.69
CA GLU A 116 -23.86 -30.39 -6.78
C GLU A 116 -24.29 -30.95 -8.18
N PRO A 117 -24.04 -30.30 -9.36
CA PRO A 117 -24.60 -29.09 -10.03
C PRO A 117 -25.41 -29.46 -11.33
N PRO A 118 -26.02 -28.55 -12.18
CA PRO A 118 -25.32 -27.67 -13.16
C PRO A 118 -25.98 -26.30 -13.58
N LYS A 119 -25.12 -25.34 -13.99
CA LYS A 119 -25.21 -24.27 -15.03
C LYS A 119 -26.30 -23.14 -15.02
N THR A 120 -25.79 -21.92 -14.69
CA THR A 120 -26.00 -20.56 -15.31
C THR A 120 -27.34 -19.81 -15.09
N PRO A 121 -27.38 -18.47 -15.29
CA PRO A 121 -26.57 -17.39 -14.71
C PRO A 121 -27.49 -16.33 -14.04
N THR A 122 -27.14 -15.80 -12.86
CA THR A 122 -27.91 -14.68 -12.28
C THR A 122 -26.96 -13.62 -11.73
N THR A 123 -26.79 -12.59 -12.55
CA THR A 123 -26.51 -11.18 -12.25
C THR A 123 -25.70 -10.85 -10.98
N PRO A 124 -24.44 -10.37 -11.12
CA PRO A 124 -23.70 -9.82 -10.00
C PRO A 124 -24.21 -8.41 -9.69
N LYS A 125 -24.65 -8.17 -8.44
CA LYS A 125 -24.84 -6.82 -7.91
C LYS A 125 -23.45 -6.22 -7.65
N ILE A 126 -22.99 -5.46 -8.63
CA ILE A 126 -21.78 -4.65 -8.60
C ILE A 126 -22.05 -3.42 -7.72
N THR A 127 -21.25 -3.24 -6.66
CA THR A 127 -20.67 -1.93 -6.33
C THR A 127 -19.65 -2.04 -5.20
N THR A 128 -18.42 -2.44 -5.55
CA THR A 128 -17.20 -1.87 -4.94
C THR A 128 -16.05 -2.14 -5.92
N PHE A 129 -15.60 -1.07 -6.56
CA PHE A 129 -14.39 -1.04 -7.39
C PHE A 129 -13.34 -0.18 -6.67
N PRO A 130 -12.05 -0.56 -6.73
CA PRO A 130 -11.52 -1.69 -7.49
C PRO A 130 -11.59 -3.04 -6.75
N PRO A 131 -11.77 -4.16 -7.47
CA PRO A 131 -11.77 -5.50 -6.90
C PRO A 131 -10.39 -5.82 -6.31
N ALA A 132 -10.40 -6.47 -5.14
CA ALA A 132 -9.18 -6.94 -4.48
C ALA A 132 -8.40 -7.87 -5.43
N PRO A 133 -7.11 -7.62 -5.68
CA PRO A 133 -6.29 -8.50 -6.50
C PRO A 133 -6.27 -9.92 -5.92
N VAL A 134 -6.61 -10.91 -6.74
CA VAL A 134 -6.52 -12.33 -6.38
C VAL A 134 -5.04 -12.72 -6.46
N THR A 135 -4.44 -13.03 -5.31
CA THR A 135 -3.05 -13.45 -5.23
C THR A 135 -2.93 -14.94 -5.52
N CYS A 136 -2.01 -15.34 -6.42
CA CYS A 136 -1.75 -16.77 -6.72
C CYS A 136 -0.77 -17.42 -5.70
N ASP A 137 -0.44 -16.71 -4.63
CA ASP A 137 0.55 -17.13 -3.65
C ASP A 137 -0.12 -17.70 -2.39
N ALA A 138 0.22 -18.94 -2.04
CA ALA A 138 -0.38 -19.64 -0.90
C ALA A 138 -0.06 -18.98 0.44
N VAL A 139 1.11 -18.33 0.58
CA VAL A 139 1.51 -17.61 1.80
C VAL A 139 0.73 -16.31 1.92
N ARG A 140 0.55 -15.56 0.81
CA ARG A 140 -0.29 -14.35 0.77
C ARG A 140 -1.74 -14.67 1.13
N ASN A 141 -2.27 -15.78 0.63
CA ASN A 141 -3.62 -16.22 0.97
C ASN A 141 -3.75 -16.55 2.47
N LYS A 142 -2.73 -17.22 3.06
CA LYS A 142 -2.74 -17.50 4.50
C LYS A 142 -2.58 -16.23 5.34
N CYS A 143 -1.79 -15.27 4.89
CA CYS A 143 -1.66 -13.96 5.53
C CYS A 143 -3.00 -13.22 5.56
N ARG A 144 -3.71 -13.19 4.41
CA ARG A 144 -5.05 -12.61 4.32
C ARG A 144 -6.04 -13.29 5.26
N GLU A 145 -6.03 -14.62 5.32
CA GLU A 145 -6.87 -15.37 6.25
C GLU A 145 -6.59 -14.99 7.72
N MET A 146 -5.31 -14.92 8.10
CA MET A 146 -4.91 -14.49 9.46
C MET A 146 -5.35 -13.05 9.77
N LEU A 147 -5.20 -12.13 8.81
CA LEU A 147 -5.65 -10.75 8.95
C LEU A 147 -7.18 -10.68 9.09
N THR A 148 -7.93 -11.43 8.27
CA THR A 148 -9.39 -11.51 8.37
C THR A 148 -9.83 -12.03 9.74
N THR A 149 -9.21 -13.10 10.25
CA THR A 149 -9.54 -13.63 11.59
C THR A 149 -9.25 -12.62 12.69
N ALA A 150 -8.14 -11.88 12.59
CA ALA A 150 -7.82 -10.83 13.56
C ALA A 150 -8.81 -9.66 13.52
N LEU A 151 -9.28 -9.27 12.32
CA LEU A 151 -10.30 -8.23 12.14
C LEU A 151 -11.69 -8.65 12.64
N GLN A 152 -11.96 -9.95 12.68
CA GLN A 152 -13.20 -10.54 13.19
C GLN A 152 -13.17 -10.79 14.70
N ALA A 153 -12.12 -10.36 15.40
CA ALA A 153 -12.07 -10.44 16.86
C ALA A 153 -13.27 -9.67 17.46
N ASP A 154 -13.97 -10.33 18.39
CA ASP A 154 -15.10 -9.79 19.15
C ASP A 154 -16.39 -9.49 18.35
N ASP A 155 -16.54 -10.00 17.12
CA ASP A 155 -17.76 -9.89 16.29
C ASP A 155 -18.26 -8.46 15.98
N ASP A 156 -17.54 -7.42 16.40
CA ASP A 156 -17.90 -6.00 16.21
C ASP A 156 -18.06 -5.64 14.72
N TYR A 157 -17.35 -6.34 13.84
CA TYR A 157 -17.46 -6.18 12.39
C TYR A 157 -18.88 -6.41 11.85
N ILE A 158 -19.69 -7.23 12.54
CA ILE A 158 -21.08 -7.52 12.20
C ILE A 158 -21.96 -6.29 12.48
N ALA A 159 -21.76 -5.63 13.61
CA ALA A 159 -22.49 -4.42 13.98
C ALA A 159 -22.11 -3.23 13.09
N ILE A 160 -20.85 -3.18 12.64
CA ILE A 160 -20.32 -2.14 11.76
C ILE A 160 -20.67 -2.40 10.29
N GLY A 161 -20.96 -3.65 9.92
CA GLY A 161 -21.17 -4.08 8.53
C GLY A 161 -19.88 -4.03 7.71
N ALA A 162 -18.73 -4.29 8.33
CA ALA A 162 -17.42 -4.22 7.68
C ALA A 162 -17.09 -5.53 6.93
N ASP A 163 -16.65 -5.40 5.68
CA ASP A 163 -16.11 -6.51 4.91
C ASP A 163 -14.64 -6.76 5.30
N CYS A 164 -14.44 -7.65 6.27
CA CYS A 164 -13.13 -7.98 6.81
C CYS A 164 -12.21 -8.63 5.75
N GLU A 165 -12.76 -9.35 4.78
CA GLU A 165 -11.97 -10.00 3.72
C GLU A 165 -11.41 -8.93 2.76
N HIS A 166 -12.24 -7.94 2.41
CA HIS A 166 -11.79 -6.82 1.59
C HIS A 166 -10.74 -5.96 2.32
N ILE A 167 -10.94 -5.69 3.61
CA ILE A 167 -10.00 -4.90 4.42
C ILE A 167 -8.67 -5.65 4.59
N ALA A 168 -8.71 -6.96 4.88
CA ALA A 168 -7.51 -7.80 4.98
C ALA A 168 -6.71 -7.81 3.67
N ALA A 169 -7.40 -7.89 2.53
CA ALA A 169 -6.77 -7.81 1.22
C ALA A 169 -6.06 -6.48 0.98
N GLN A 170 -6.68 -5.35 1.36
CA GLN A 170 -6.09 -4.02 1.24
C GLN A 170 -4.89 -3.82 2.17
N ILE A 171 -4.97 -4.29 3.42
CA ILE A 171 -3.87 -4.22 4.39
C ILE A 171 -2.66 -4.98 3.85
N GLU A 172 -2.87 -6.22 3.38
CA GLU A 172 -1.80 -7.05 2.85
C GLU A 172 -1.15 -6.45 1.60
N GLU A 173 -1.95 -5.87 0.70
CA GLU A 173 -1.46 -5.18 -0.49
C GLU A 173 -0.62 -3.94 -0.14
N TYR A 174 -1.07 -3.16 0.84
CA TYR A 174 -0.33 -1.99 1.32
C TYR A 174 1.00 -2.38 1.96
N ILE A 175 0.99 -3.40 2.84
CA ILE A 175 2.19 -3.89 3.51
C ILE A 175 3.22 -4.38 2.48
N LEU A 176 2.82 -5.15 1.46
CA LEU A 176 3.76 -5.61 0.44
C LEU A 176 4.18 -4.51 -0.53
N GLY A 177 3.33 -3.53 -0.83
CA GLY A 177 3.72 -2.37 -1.61
C GLY A 177 4.79 -1.53 -0.92
N VAL A 178 4.63 -1.33 0.39
CA VAL A 178 5.58 -0.59 1.23
C VAL A 178 6.85 -1.41 1.51
N LEU A 179 6.74 -2.71 1.79
CA LEU A 179 7.89 -3.59 1.98
C LEU A 179 8.67 -3.81 0.68
N GLY A 180 8.02 -3.95 -0.47
CA GLY A 180 8.72 -4.03 -1.76
C GLY A 180 9.50 -2.75 -2.07
N PHE A 181 9.00 -1.60 -1.61
CA PHE A 181 9.70 -0.33 -1.66
C PHE A 181 10.88 -0.27 -0.65
N LEU A 182 10.69 -0.76 0.59
CA LEU A 182 11.71 -0.78 1.65
C LEU A 182 12.82 -1.81 1.42
N GLU A 183 12.50 -3.04 1.02
CA GLU A 183 13.44 -4.09 0.62
C GLU A 183 14.28 -3.63 -0.58
N GLY A 184 13.64 -2.89 -1.50
CA GLY A 184 14.32 -2.18 -2.58
C GLY A 184 15.31 -1.11 -2.11
N LEU A 185 15.23 -0.64 -0.85
CA LEU A 185 16.17 0.28 -0.19
C LEU A 185 17.12 -0.43 0.80
N HIS A 186 16.72 -1.59 1.35
CA HIS A 186 17.38 -2.30 2.45
C HIS A 186 18.25 -3.47 1.98
N VAL A 187 17.98 -4.08 0.82
CA VAL A 187 18.95 -5.00 0.19
C VAL A 187 20.07 -4.15 -0.40
N SER A 188 21.08 -3.84 0.43
CA SER A 188 22.53 -3.72 0.16
C SER A 188 23.21 -2.92 1.25
#